data_AF-A0A483AB20-F1
#
_entry.id   AF-A0A483AB20-F1
#
_cell.length_a   1.000
_cell.length_b   1.000
_cell.length_c   1.000
_cell.angle_alpha   90.00
_cell.angle_beta   90.00
_cell.angle_gamma   90.00
#
_symmetry.space_group_name_H-M   'P 1'
#
loop_
_entity.id
_entity.type
_entity.pdbx_description
1 polymer ?
#
loop_
_entity_poly.entity_id
_entity_poly.type
_entity_poly.pdbx_seq_one_letter_code
_entity_poly.pdbx_strand_id
1 'polypeptide(L)'
;MLEPEDTLKLNVLIATSIAIRIDTYKLTVVGLNAQFKEQIIELKPKGDSEAYIKEVKKLLVTQVLGAMGGYPSYLKRWSRMGQVESSNLTSLLKLGEVEAVVAVSNSTNLDDELLKLTWWCATNTDNQTEIGRFLLTKPFVLKTQTGRDIAQYLLEFLPFVNDIEQLIDITSLVLQEGLIEQKDQDRLWKQGQRKTAFLVGFVERMSGNLPNEFNIKTPDYKHIDLQLINNEQSQLFLTTLAHILKKINQEYVLYRALEVLGQYMQHQSISLQNSIEKITNQISGLSLVANNEQDQLDARLLLAGVNERLVVSTISAHNLTGSAIRKKLAHVLEPIQKALKILTTP
;
A
#
# COMPACT_ATOMS: atom_id res chain seq x y z
N MET A 1 22.19 20.58 -26.63
CA MET A 1 21.71 20.40 -28.02
C MET A 1 21.85 18.92 -28.36
N LEU A 2 20.84 18.32 -28.98
CA LEU A 2 20.92 16.92 -29.39
C LEU A 2 21.88 16.75 -30.57
N GLU A 3 22.59 15.63 -30.61
CA GLU A 3 23.38 15.29 -31.79
C GLU A 3 22.45 15.01 -32.99
N PRO A 4 22.83 15.37 -34.23
CA PRO A 4 21.98 15.15 -35.41
C PRO A 4 21.61 13.67 -35.62
N GLU A 5 22.55 12.76 -35.35
CA GLU A 5 22.32 11.32 -35.45
C GLU A 5 21.27 10.84 -34.45
N ASP A 6 21.36 11.25 -33.19
CA ASP A 6 20.38 10.92 -32.15
C ASP A 6 19.01 11.51 -32.49
N THR A 7 18.97 12.74 -33.01
CA THR A 7 17.72 13.39 -33.43
C THR A 7 17.01 12.57 -34.52
N LEU A 8 17.74 12.10 -35.52
CA LEU A 8 17.18 11.24 -36.58
C LEU A 8 16.63 9.94 -35.99
N LYS A 9 17.43 9.24 -35.17
CA LYS A 9 17.03 7.96 -34.56
C LYS A 9 15.81 8.12 -33.67
N LEU A 10 15.77 9.18 -32.85
CA LEU A 10 14.64 9.47 -31.96
C LEU A 10 13.36 9.75 -32.74
N ASN A 11 13.42 10.52 -33.84
CA ASN A 11 12.22 10.76 -34.67
C ASN A 11 11.66 9.46 -35.27
N VAL A 12 12.52 8.54 -35.71
CA VAL A 12 12.11 7.21 -36.19
C VAL A 12 11.48 6.40 -35.05
N LEU A 13 12.09 6.41 -33.86
CA LEU A 13 11.56 5.73 -32.68
C LEU A 13 10.17 6.24 -32.31
N ILE A 14 9.96 7.57 -32.29
CA ILE A 14 8.68 8.20 -31.94
C ILE A 14 7.56 7.78 -32.89
N ALA A 15 7.85 7.74 -34.19
CA ALA A 15 6.89 7.38 -35.23
C ALA A 15 6.48 5.91 -35.17
N THR A 16 7.37 5.02 -34.71
CA THR A 16 7.16 3.56 -34.75
C THR A 16 6.74 2.97 -33.41
N SER A 17 6.91 3.71 -32.32
CA SER A 17 6.54 3.25 -30.97
C SER A 17 5.08 3.55 -30.66
N ILE A 18 4.47 2.76 -29.77
CA ILE A 18 3.18 3.01 -29.13
C ILE A 18 3.37 3.59 -27.71
N ALA A 19 4.53 3.37 -27.09
CA ALA A 19 4.91 3.90 -25.78
C ALA A 19 6.43 4.10 -25.72
N ILE A 20 6.91 5.06 -24.92
CA ILE A 20 8.33 5.41 -24.80
C ILE A 20 8.68 5.62 -23.34
N ARG A 21 9.82 5.07 -22.91
CA ARG A 21 10.42 5.34 -21.60
C ARG A 21 11.88 5.74 -21.76
N ILE A 22 12.39 6.50 -20.79
CA ILE A 22 13.77 6.96 -20.75
C ILE A 22 14.41 6.40 -19.49
N ASP A 23 15.50 5.64 -19.64
CA ASP A 23 16.35 5.23 -18.53
C ASP A 23 17.47 6.26 -18.40
N THR A 24 17.33 7.16 -17.42
CA THR A 24 18.25 8.28 -17.20
C THR A 24 19.61 7.82 -16.68
N TYR A 25 19.67 6.68 -15.98
CA TYR A 25 20.91 6.12 -15.46
C TYR A 25 21.73 5.45 -16.56
N LYS A 26 21.07 4.70 -17.46
CA LYS A 26 21.72 4.07 -18.61
C LYS A 26 21.86 4.99 -19.82
N LEU A 27 21.25 6.17 -19.78
CA LEU A 27 21.16 7.11 -20.91
C LEU A 27 20.60 6.42 -22.16
N THR A 28 19.48 5.72 -22.01
CA THR A 28 18.80 5.05 -23.12
C THR A 28 17.37 5.52 -23.28
N VAL A 29 16.91 5.59 -24.53
CA VAL A 29 15.50 5.77 -24.86
C VAL A 29 15.00 4.46 -25.44
N VAL A 30 13.95 3.93 -24.82
CA VAL A 30 13.34 2.67 -25.24
C VAL A 30 11.96 2.98 -25.79
N GLY A 31 11.71 2.53 -27.00
CA GLY A 31 10.40 2.58 -27.65
C GLY A 31 9.80 1.18 -27.73
N LEU A 32 8.54 1.04 -27.33
CA LEU A 32 7.78 -0.20 -27.46
C LEU A 32 6.90 -0.11 -28.70
N ASN A 33 6.95 -1.09 -29.60
CA ASN A 33 6.09 -1.11 -30.79
C ASN A 33 4.76 -1.86 -30.56
N ALA A 34 3.87 -1.86 -31.56
CA ALA A 34 2.57 -2.53 -31.49
C ALA A 34 2.63 -4.05 -31.27
N GLN A 35 3.78 -4.67 -31.55
CA GLN A 35 4.04 -6.09 -31.29
C GLN A 35 4.76 -6.33 -29.95
N PHE A 36 4.80 -5.32 -29.06
CA PHE A 36 5.47 -5.38 -27.76
C PHE A 36 6.98 -5.71 -27.84
N LYS A 37 7.65 -5.30 -28.93
CA LYS A 37 9.10 -5.39 -29.07
C LYS A 37 9.76 -4.06 -28.75
N GLU A 38 10.78 -4.10 -27.92
CA GLU A 38 11.58 -2.93 -27.55
C GLU A 38 12.58 -2.57 -28.66
N GLN A 39 12.68 -1.29 -28.95
CA GLN A 39 13.75 -0.68 -29.73
C GLN A 39 14.52 0.27 -28.80
N ILE A 40 15.83 0.09 -28.70
CA ILE A 40 16.68 0.81 -27.75
C ILE A 40 17.61 1.75 -28.51
N ILE A 41 17.65 3.01 -28.09
CA ILE A 41 18.62 4.01 -28.53
C ILE A 41 19.50 4.35 -27.34
N GLU A 42 20.79 4.06 -27.45
CA GLU A 42 21.82 4.57 -26.54
C GLU A 42 22.16 6.01 -26.89
N LEU A 43 22.00 6.91 -25.92
CA LEU A 43 22.33 8.32 -26.07
C LEU A 43 23.81 8.53 -25.80
N LYS A 44 24.46 9.34 -26.63
CA LYS A 44 25.89 9.66 -26.49
C LYS A 44 26.12 11.15 -26.30
N PRO A 45 25.72 11.72 -25.14
CA PRO A 45 25.93 13.14 -24.88
C PRO A 45 27.42 13.47 -24.84
N LYS A 46 27.84 14.52 -25.55
CA LYS A 46 29.22 15.06 -25.47
C LYS A 46 29.46 15.95 -24.24
N GLY A 47 28.45 16.14 -23.39
CA GLY A 47 28.47 17.06 -22.26
C GLY A 47 27.49 16.67 -21.17
N ASP A 48 26.85 17.65 -20.54
CA ASP A 48 25.89 17.41 -19.45
C ASP A 48 24.74 16.49 -19.88
N SER A 49 24.69 15.31 -19.25
CA SER A 49 23.71 14.28 -19.54
C SER A 49 22.30 14.70 -19.10
N GLU A 50 22.16 15.47 -18.02
CA GLU A 50 20.85 15.93 -17.55
C GLU A 50 20.25 16.95 -18.54
N ALA A 51 21.06 17.92 -18.99
CA ALA A 51 20.67 18.84 -20.05
C ALA A 51 20.33 18.10 -21.36
N TYR A 52 21.07 17.03 -21.68
CA TYR A 52 20.78 16.22 -22.87
C TYR A 52 19.43 15.52 -22.77
N ILE A 53 19.12 14.90 -21.63
CA ILE A 53 17.83 14.25 -21.37
C ILE A 53 16.67 15.27 -21.44
N LYS A 54 16.87 16.50 -20.94
CA LYS A 54 15.86 17.58 -21.09
C LYS A 54 15.58 17.91 -22.55
N GLU A 55 16.60 17.93 -23.41
CA GLU A 55 16.40 18.14 -24.84
C GLU A 55 15.72 16.95 -25.53
N VAL A 56 16.02 15.71 -25.13
CA VAL A 56 15.29 14.51 -25.61
C VAL A 56 13.81 14.60 -25.25
N LYS A 57 13.49 14.89 -23.98
CA LYS A 57 12.12 15.07 -23.50
C LYS A 57 11.38 16.18 -24.26
N LYS A 58 12.04 17.31 -24.52
CA LYS A 58 11.50 18.41 -25.33
C LYS A 58 11.19 17.97 -26.77
N LEU A 59 12.05 17.17 -27.38
CA LEU A 59 11.82 16.60 -28.71
C LEU A 59 10.58 15.69 -28.70
N LEU A 60 10.48 14.76 -27.72
CA LEU A 60 9.33 13.87 -27.57
C LEU A 60 8.02 14.66 -27.45
N VAL A 61 7.97 15.63 -26.54
CA VAL A 61 6.78 16.49 -26.34
C VAL A 61 6.40 17.22 -27.62
N THR A 62 7.37 17.80 -28.33
CA THR A 62 7.13 18.57 -29.55
C THR A 62 6.57 17.67 -30.67
N GLN A 63 7.10 16.46 -30.82
CA GLN A 63 6.65 15.53 -31.87
C GLN A 63 5.29 14.89 -31.54
N VAL A 64 5.04 14.58 -30.28
CA VAL A 64 3.82 13.88 -29.86
C VAL A 64 2.62 14.83 -29.74
N LEU A 65 2.83 16.05 -29.21
CA LEU A 65 1.74 17.01 -28.93
C LEU A 65 1.71 18.19 -29.91
N GLY A 66 2.71 18.33 -30.78
CA GLY A 66 2.85 19.44 -31.71
C GLY A 66 3.38 20.74 -31.08
N ALA A 67 3.55 21.77 -31.91
CA ALA A 67 4.18 23.05 -31.54
C ALA A 67 3.41 23.88 -30.48
N MET A 68 2.12 23.57 -30.23
CA MET A 68 1.28 24.27 -29.25
C MET A 68 1.41 23.72 -27.81
N GLY A 69 2.12 22.60 -27.60
CA GLY A 69 2.19 21.87 -26.33
C GLY A 69 3.39 22.17 -25.42
N GLY A 70 4.05 23.32 -25.59
CA GLY A 70 5.37 23.61 -24.98
C GLY A 70 5.58 23.15 -23.53
N TYR A 71 6.74 22.53 -23.29
CA TYR A 71 7.25 22.17 -21.95
C TYR A 71 7.63 23.44 -21.17
N PRO A 72 7.29 23.60 -19.87
CA PRO A 72 6.54 22.72 -18.96
C PRO A 72 5.05 23.14 -18.80
N SER A 73 4.57 24.02 -19.66
CA SER A 73 3.22 24.61 -19.59
C SER A 73 2.10 23.57 -19.71
N TYR A 74 2.37 22.49 -20.45
CA TYR A 74 1.42 21.40 -20.67
C TYR A 74 1.05 20.65 -19.38
N LEU A 75 2.05 20.24 -18.56
CA LEU A 75 1.82 19.54 -17.29
C LEU A 75 1.00 20.36 -16.28
N LYS A 76 1.24 21.68 -16.20
CA LYS A 76 0.51 22.60 -15.30
C LYS A 76 -0.95 22.83 -15.70
N ARG A 77 -1.28 22.79 -17.01
CA ARG A 77 -2.67 22.87 -17.49
C ARG A 77 -3.41 21.55 -17.24
N TRP A 78 -2.69 20.45 -17.35
CA TRP A 78 -3.19 19.09 -17.18
C TRP A 78 -3.67 18.80 -15.75
N SER A 79 -2.87 19.19 -14.74
CA SER A 79 -3.26 19.13 -13.31
C SER A 79 -4.53 19.94 -12.98
N ARG A 80 -4.89 20.94 -13.79
CA ARG A 80 -6.06 21.81 -13.57
C ARG A 80 -7.32 21.36 -14.30
N MET A 81 -7.20 20.55 -15.37
CA MET A 81 -8.33 20.20 -16.23
C MET A 81 -9.12 18.96 -15.81
N GLY A 82 -8.73 18.27 -14.74
CA GLY A 82 -9.58 17.34 -13.97
C GLY A 82 -10.03 16.04 -14.67
N GLN A 83 -10.19 16.02 -15.99
CA GLN A 83 -10.57 14.88 -16.79
C GLN A 83 -10.02 15.06 -18.21
N VAL A 84 -9.26 14.08 -18.69
CA VAL A 84 -8.90 13.99 -20.11
C VAL A 84 -9.92 13.10 -20.79
N GLU A 85 -10.44 13.56 -21.93
CA GLU A 85 -11.15 12.70 -22.87
C GLU A 85 -10.26 11.49 -23.20
N SER A 86 -10.82 10.28 -23.15
CA SER A 86 -10.13 8.99 -23.33
C SER A 86 -9.22 8.89 -24.55
N SER A 87 -9.40 9.76 -25.55
CA SER A 87 -8.76 9.72 -26.87
C SER A 87 -7.25 9.97 -26.89
N ASN A 88 -6.62 10.50 -25.82
CA ASN A 88 -5.20 10.90 -25.85
C ASN A 88 -4.27 10.24 -24.82
N LEU A 89 -4.74 9.25 -24.04
CA LEU A 89 -3.92 8.66 -22.97
C LEU A 89 -2.69 7.90 -23.49
N THR A 90 -2.83 7.16 -24.59
CA THR A 90 -1.70 6.44 -25.21
C THR A 90 -0.62 7.39 -25.71
N SER A 91 -1.00 8.57 -26.24
CA SER A 91 -0.04 9.60 -26.66
C SER A 91 0.78 10.12 -25.48
N LEU A 92 0.21 10.20 -24.28
CA LEU A 92 0.96 10.62 -23.08
C LEU A 92 2.09 9.63 -22.73
N LEU A 93 1.88 8.34 -22.95
CA LEU A 93 2.90 7.32 -22.71
C LEU A 93 4.07 7.39 -23.71
N LYS A 94 3.99 8.23 -24.75
CA LYS A 94 5.11 8.51 -25.66
C LYS A 94 6.01 9.67 -25.20
N LEU A 95 5.64 10.38 -24.14
CA LEU A 95 6.38 11.57 -23.71
C LEU A 95 7.73 11.25 -23.04
N GLY A 96 7.94 10.01 -22.60
CA GLY A 96 9.15 9.63 -21.86
C GLY A 96 9.27 10.35 -20.51
N GLU A 97 8.14 10.79 -19.95
CA GLU A 97 8.04 11.55 -18.71
C GLU A 97 7.27 10.74 -17.66
N VAL A 98 7.80 10.69 -16.44
CA VAL A 98 7.17 9.94 -15.35
C VAL A 98 5.84 10.57 -14.94
N GLU A 99 5.71 11.90 -15.01
CA GLU A 99 4.47 12.62 -14.74
C GLU A 99 3.36 12.20 -15.70
N ALA A 100 3.69 11.87 -16.95
CA ALA A 100 2.74 11.36 -17.94
C ALA A 100 2.29 9.94 -17.59
N VAL A 101 3.18 9.11 -17.03
CA VAL A 101 2.82 7.76 -16.56
C VAL A 101 1.91 7.83 -15.33
N VAL A 102 2.22 8.70 -14.37
CA VAL A 102 1.38 8.96 -13.17
C VAL A 102 0.01 9.49 -13.58
N ALA A 103 -0.01 10.40 -14.53
CA ALA A 103 -1.20 10.93 -15.16
C ALA A 103 -2.12 9.83 -15.72
N VAL A 104 -1.56 8.95 -16.54
CA VAL A 104 -2.30 7.85 -17.17
C VAL A 104 -2.75 6.83 -16.13
N SER A 105 -1.91 6.50 -15.14
CA SER A 105 -2.28 5.56 -14.08
C SER A 105 -3.50 6.08 -13.29
N ASN A 106 -3.60 7.39 -13.05
CA ASN A 106 -4.73 8.03 -12.36
C ASN A 106 -6.02 8.11 -13.19
N SER A 107 -6.00 7.80 -14.50
CA SER A 107 -7.18 7.86 -15.36
C SER A 107 -8.31 6.92 -14.90
N THR A 108 -9.55 7.37 -15.06
CA THR A 108 -10.77 6.57 -14.87
C THR A 108 -11.00 5.59 -16.03
N ASN A 109 -10.43 5.87 -17.21
CA ASN A 109 -10.57 5.07 -18.42
C ASN A 109 -9.35 4.16 -18.65
N LEU A 110 -8.74 3.65 -17.57
CA LEU A 110 -7.61 2.73 -17.66
C LEU A 110 -8.14 1.32 -17.95
N ASP A 111 -7.87 0.79 -19.15
CA ASP A 111 -8.16 -0.59 -19.54
C ASP A 111 -6.92 -1.50 -19.43
N ASP A 112 -7.05 -2.78 -19.78
CA ASP A 112 -5.95 -3.76 -19.67
C ASP A 112 -4.78 -3.46 -20.62
N GLU A 113 -5.06 -2.94 -21.82
CA GLU A 113 -3.99 -2.56 -22.78
C GLU A 113 -3.21 -1.36 -22.27
N LEU A 114 -3.90 -0.31 -21.84
CA LEU A 114 -3.29 0.90 -21.32
C LEU A 114 -2.58 0.63 -19.98
N LEU A 115 -3.10 -0.27 -19.14
CA LEU A 115 -2.44 -0.74 -17.92
C LEU A 115 -1.08 -1.37 -18.24
N LYS A 116 -1.01 -2.27 -19.23
CA LYS A 116 0.25 -2.90 -19.67
C LYS A 116 1.27 -1.87 -20.11
N LEU A 117 0.85 -0.91 -20.94
CA LEU A 117 1.75 0.16 -21.42
C LEU A 117 2.19 1.08 -20.28
N THR A 118 1.28 1.44 -19.38
CA THR A 118 1.56 2.29 -18.22
C THR A 118 2.59 1.62 -17.31
N TRP A 119 2.41 0.34 -17.00
CA TRP A 119 3.36 -0.41 -16.18
C TRP A 119 4.72 -0.54 -16.86
N TRP A 120 4.73 -0.83 -18.17
CA TRP A 120 5.97 -0.87 -18.93
C TRP A 120 6.71 0.47 -18.90
N CYS A 121 6.02 1.60 -19.10
CA CYS A 121 6.60 2.94 -19.03
C CYS A 121 7.14 3.30 -17.65
N ALA A 122 6.59 2.73 -16.57
CA ALA A 122 7.09 2.94 -15.21
C ALA A 122 8.43 2.24 -14.94
N THR A 123 8.86 1.31 -15.80
CA THR A 123 10.07 0.50 -15.58
C THR A 123 11.35 1.34 -15.54
N ASN A 124 12.19 1.10 -14.53
CA ASN A 124 13.45 1.83 -14.27
C ASN A 124 13.27 3.33 -14.02
N THR A 125 12.10 3.73 -13.53
CA THR A 125 11.86 5.10 -13.05
C THR A 125 11.94 5.12 -11.52
N ASP A 126 12.33 6.26 -10.94
CA ASP A 126 12.36 6.41 -9.49
C ASP A 126 10.96 6.25 -8.83
N ASN A 127 9.88 6.38 -9.61
CA ASN A 127 8.49 6.25 -9.16
C ASN A 127 7.86 4.87 -9.46
N GLN A 128 8.60 3.88 -9.97
CA GLN A 128 8.02 2.58 -10.35
C GLN A 128 7.25 1.93 -9.19
N THR A 129 7.82 1.96 -7.98
CA THR A 129 7.21 1.41 -6.77
C THR A 129 5.93 2.15 -6.38
N GLU A 130 5.92 3.49 -6.45
CA GLU A 130 4.75 4.30 -6.13
C GLU A 130 3.61 4.08 -7.13
N ILE A 131 3.94 4.03 -8.43
CA ILE A 131 2.98 3.73 -9.50
C ILE A 131 2.42 2.32 -9.32
N GLY A 132 3.27 1.34 -9.02
CA GLY A 132 2.85 -0.04 -8.77
C GLY A 132 1.88 -0.15 -7.59
N ARG A 133 2.22 0.49 -6.45
CA ARG A 133 1.33 0.56 -5.28
C ARG A 133 -0.02 1.16 -5.64
N PHE A 134 -0.01 2.29 -6.35
CA PHE A 134 -1.22 2.97 -6.77
C PHE A 134 -2.08 2.11 -7.70
N LEU A 135 -1.48 1.47 -8.71
CA LEU A 135 -2.19 0.60 -9.65
C LEU A 135 -2.86 -0.58 -8.93
N LEU A 136 -2.20 -1.18 -7.92
CA LEU A 136 -2.78 -2.26 -7.12
C LEU A 136 -3.93 -1.82 -6.19
N THR A 137 -4.21 -0.53 -6.05
CA THR A 137 -5.43 -0.06 -5.37
C THR A 137 -6.68 -0.20 -6.24
N LYS A 138 -6.53 -0.38 -7.56
CA LYS A 138 -7.64 -0.44 -8.51
C LYS A 138 -8.18 -1.88 -8.62
N PRO A 139 -9.49 -2.12 -8.34
CA PRO A 139 -10.01 -3.49 -8.27
C PRO A 139 -9.87 -4.33 -9.55
N PHE A 140 -9.94 -3.71 -10.74
CA PHE A 140 -9.83 -4.46 -12.00
C PHE A 140 -8.41 -4.96 -12.26
N VAL A 141 -7.38 -4.22 -11.79
CA VAL A 141 -5.96 -4.55 -11.98
C VAL A 141 -5.63 -5.90 -11.34
N LEU A 142 -6.27 -6.22 -10.21
CA LEU A 142 -6.07 -7.47 -9.46
C LEU A 142 -6.38 -8.73 -10.28
N LYS A 143 -7.22 -8.60 -11.31
CA LYS A 143 -7.64 -9.71 -12.18
C LYS A 143 -6.79 -9.84 -13.45
N THR A 144 -5.81 -8.96 -13.63
CA THR A 144 -4.96 -8.91 -14.84
C THR A 144 -3.63 -9.61 -14.59
N GLN A 145 -2.98 -10.05 -15.67
CA GLN A 145 -1.60 -10.53 -15.59
C GLN A 145 -0.66 -9.41 -15.12
N THR A 146 -0.88 -8.18 -15.58
CA THR A 146 -0.08 -7.02 -15.16
C THR A 146 -0.18 -6.74 -13.67
N GLY A 147 -1.34 -6.96 -13.04
CA GLY A 147 -1.49 -6.88 -11.59
C GLY A 147 -0.56 -7.86 -10.85
N ARG A 148 -0.45 -9.09 -11.35
CA ARG A 148 0.49 -10.09 -10.80
C ARG A 148 1.94 -9.68 -11.02
N ASP A 149 2.27 -9.17 -12.19
CA ASP A 149 3.63 -8.70 -12.49
C ASP A 149 4.03 -7.51 -11.58
N ILE A 150 3.10 -6.58 -11.31
CA ILE A 150 3.30 -5.49 -10.35
C ILE A 150 3.50 -6.04 -8.94
N ALA A 151 2.67 -6.98 -8.50
CA ALA A 151 2.77 -7.58 -7.17
C ALA A 151 4.11 -8.31 -6.98
N GLN A 152 4.56 -9.04 -7.99
CA GLN A 152 5.86 -9.72 -7.99
C GLN A 152 7.02 -8.73 -7.88
N TYR A 153 6.98 -7.64 -8.66
CA TYR A 153 7.98 -6.57 -8.55
C TYR A 153 8.00 -5.98 -7.13
N LEU A 154 6.85 -5.64 -6.57
CA LEU A 154 6.76 -5.06 -5.22
C LEU A 154 7.25 -6.03 -4.14
N LEU A 155 6.97 -7.33 -4.31
CA LEU A 155 7.45 -8.39 -3.43
C LEU A 155 8.99 -8.50 -3.44
N GLU A 156 9.60 -8.38 -4.61
CA GLU A 156 11.06 -8.33 -4.77
C GLU A 156 11.67 -7.03 -4.23
N PHE A 157 10.91 -5.94 -4.26
CA PHE A 157 11.32 -4.64 -3.74
C PHE A 157 11.25 -4.54 -2.20
N LEU A 158 10.38 -5.30 -1.53
CA LEU A 158 10.16 -5.26 -0.08
C LEU A 158 11.44 -5.24 0.79
N PRO A 159 12.50 -6.04 0.51
CA PRO A 159 13.74 -6.02 1.29
C PRO A 159 14.46 -4.67 1.30
N PHE A 160 14.21 -3.81 0.30
CA PHE A 160 14.83 -2.49 0.16
C PHE A 160 13.98 -1.37 0.77
N VAL A 161 12.78 -1.68 1.28
CA VAL A 161 11.87 -0.70 1.88
C VAL A 161 12.28 -0.39 3.31
N ASN A 162 12.75 0.84 3.52
CA ASN A 162 13.14 1.37 4.82
C ASN A 162 11.96 2.00 5.58
N ASP A 163 11.05 2.64 4.83
CA ASP A 163 9.87 3.27 5.42
C ASP A 163 8.85 2.24 5.89
N ILE A 164 8.36 2.40 7.12
CA ILE A 164 7.52 1.39 7.77
C ILE A 164 6.09 1.42 7.25
N GLU A 165 5.55 2.60 6.93
CA GLU A 165 4.22 2.71 6.34
C GLU A 165 4.20 2.07 4.96
N GLN A 166 5.21 2.37 4.14
CA GLN A 166 5.35 1.73 2.83
C GLN A 166 5.49 0.21 2.94
N LEU A 167 6.22 -0.29 3.96
CA LEU A 167 6.34 -1.72 4.17
C LEU A 167 5.00 -2.37 4.49
N ILE A 168 4.20 -1.76 5.38
CA ILE A 168 2.85 -2.22 5.73
C ILE A 168 1.96 -2.20 4.48
N ASP A 169 1.92 -1.08 3.77
CA ASP A 169 1.08 -0.87 2.60
C ASP A 169 1.43 -1.84 1.47
N ILE A 170 2.71 -2.00 1.14
CA ILE A 170 3.14 -2.95 0.10
C ILE A 170 2.75 -4.37 0.51
N THR A 171 2.99 -4.75 1.77
CA THR A 171 2.61 -6.09 2.27
C THR A 171 1.10 -6.30 2.13
N SER A 172 0.28 -5.35 2.55
CA SER A 172 -1.18 -5.41 2.42
C SER A 172 -1.64 -5.47 0.95
N LEU A 173 -0.97 -4.75 0.05
CA LEU A 173 -1.32 -4.72 -1.37
C LEU A 173 -0.99 -6.03 -2.10
N VAL A 174 0.17 -6.64 -1.83
CA VAL A 174 0.57 -7.89 -2.49
C VAL A 174 -0.20 -9.11 -1.97
N LEU A 175 -0.74 -9.03 -0.75
CA LEU A 175 -1.58 -10.08 -0.16
C LEU A 175 -3.03 -10.09 -0.69
N GLN A 176 -3.38 -9.23 -1.65
CA GLN A 176 -4.67 -9.30 -2.32
C GLN A 176 -4.81 -10.62 -3.09
N GLU A 177 -6.04 -11.13 -3.16
CA GLU A 177 -6.35 -12.45 -3.69
C GLU A 177 -5.81 -12.65 -5.11
N GLY A 178 -5.08 -13.76 -5.33
CA GLY A 178 -4.60 -14.15 -6.66
C GLY A 178 -3.41 -13.37 -7.21
N LEU A 179 -2.81 -12.45 -6.43
CA LEU A 179 -1.63 -11.69 -6.85
C LEU A 179 -0.30 -12.42 -6.62
N ILE A 180 -0.15 -13.09 -5.47
CA ILE A 180 1.07 -13.83 -5.11
C ILE A 180 0.73 -15.27 -4.72
N GLU A 181 1.69 -16.17 -4.90
CA GLU A 181 1.56 -17.59 -4.56
C GLU A 181 1.61 -17.82 -3.04
N GLN A 182 1.03 -18.94 -2.59
CA GLN A 182 1.03 -19.33 -1.17
C GLN A 182 2.45 -19.39 -0.58
N LYS A 183 3.44 -19.86 -1.34
CA LYS A 183 4.85 -19.92 -0.91
C LYS A 183 5.40 -18.54 -0.48
N ASP A 184 4.97 -17.48 -1.18
CA ASP A 184 5.42 -16.12 -0.94
C ASP A 184 4.67 -15.50 0.24
N GLN A 185 3.38 -15.83 0.41
CA GLN A 185 2.60 -15.51 1.60
C GLN A 185 3.25 -16.13 2.85
N ASP A 186 3.57 -17.42 2.83
CA ASP A 186 4.20 -18.12 3.95
C ASP A 186 5.57 -17.51 4.29
N ARG A 187 6.35 -17.11 3.27
CA ARG A 187 7.63 -16.43 3.46
C ARG A 187 7.45 -15.08 4.17
N LEU A 188 6.49 -14.26 3.73
CA LEU A 188 6.20 -12.96 4.35
C LEU A 188 5.67 -13.13 5.78
N TRP A 189 4.82 -14.13 6.02
CA TRP A 189 4.30 -14.45 7.34
C TRP A 189 5.42 -14.78 8.34
N LYS A 190 6.37 -15.63 7.92
CA LYS A 190 7.56 -15.96 8.73
C LYS A 190 8.44 -14.75 9.01
N GLN A 191 8.60 -13.84 8.05
CA GLN A 191 9.31 -12.57 8.26
C GLN A 191 8.57 -11.69 9.29
N GLY A 192 7.23 -11.70 9.27
CA GLY A 192 6.37 -10.98 10.21
C GLY A 192 6.60 -11.34 11.67
N GLN A 193 6.95 -12.60 11.97
CA GLN A 193 7.26 -13.04 13.34
C GLN A 193 8.45 -12.27 13.97
N ARG A 194 9.34 -11.74 13.12
CA ARG A 194 10.48 -10.90 13.52
C ARG A 194 10.21 -9.41 13.35
N LYS A 195 9.55 -9.01 12.26
CA LYS A 195 9.24 -7.61 11.92
C LYS A 195 7.72 -7.44 11.82
N THR A 196 7.10 -6.97 12.91
CA THR A 196 5.64 -6.90 13.08
C THR A 196 4.92 -6.05 12.05
N ALA A 197 5.60 -5.13 11.38
CA ALA A 197 5.03 -4.35 10.26
C ALA A 197 4.49 -5.25 9.13
N PHE A 198 5.12 -6.38 8.82
CA PHE A 198 4.54 -7.34 7.88
C PHE A 198 3.23 -7.93 8.42
N LEU A 199 3.18 -8.30 9.70
CA LEU A 199 1.96 -8.85 10.31
C LEU A 199 0.81 -7.84 10.31
N VAL A 200 1.10 -6.54 10.43
CA VAL A 200 0.08 -5.49 10.27
C VAL A 200 -0.53 -5.56 8.87
N GLY A 201 0.28 -5.66 7.82
CA GLY A 201 -0.23 -5.85 6.45
C GLY A 201 -1.10 -7.10 6.29
N PHE A 202 -0.76 -8.20 6.98
CA PHE A 202 -1.61 -9.40 7.00
C PHE A 202 -2.96 -9.19 7.68
N VAL A 203 -3.00 -8.61 8.89
CA VAL A 203 -4.26 -8.41 9.60
C VAL A 203 -5.16 -7.37 8.92
N GLU A 204 -4.58 -6.41 8.19
CA GLU A 204 -5.34 -5.47 7.36
C GLU A 204 -5.98 -6.12 6.14
N ARG A 205 -5.25 -7.02 5.46
CA ARG A 205 -5.70 -7.57 4.18
C ARG A 205 -6.45 -8.90 4.30
N MET A 206 -5.96 -9.79 5.15
CA MET A 206 -6.36 -11.19 5.19
C MET A 206 -7.21 -11.51 6.44
N SER A 207 -8.04 -10.56 6.89
CA SER A 207 -8.99 -10.81 7.98
C SER A 207 -9.90 -11.98 7.60
N GLY A 208 -9.89 -13.04 8.42
CA GLY A 208 -10.63 -14.28 8.16
C GLY A 208 -9.90 -15.33 7.31
N ASN A 209 -8.69 -15.04 6.81
CA ASN A 209 -7.89 -15.97 6.00
C ASN A 209 -6.38 -15.85 6.30
N LEU A 210 -6.02 -15.62 7.56
CA LEU A 210 -4.63 -15.53 7.98
C LEU A 210 -3.95 -16.90 7.88
N PRO A 211 -2.64 -16.94 7.54
CA PRO A 211 -1.87 -18.18 7.52
C PRO A 211 -1.89 -18.88 8.87
N ASN A 212 -2.49 -20.06 8.91
CA ASN A 212 -2.66 -20.80 10.14
C ASN A 212 -1.56 -21.87 10.30
N GLU A 213 -0.54 -21.54 11.08
CA GLU A 213 0.54 -22.48 11.41
C GLU A 213 0.28 -23.24 12.73
N PHE A 214 -0.83 -22.94 13.44
CA PHE A 214 -1.08 -23.44 14.78
C PHE A 214 -2.46 -24.11 14.89
N ASN A 215 -2.57 -25.15 15.71
CA ASN A 215 -3.87 -25.69 16.08
C ASN A 215 -4.45 -24.81 17.21
N ILE A 216 -5.20 -23.77 16.84
CA ILE A 216 -5.75 -22.81 17.80
C ILE A 216 -7.08 -23.32 18.33
N LYS A 217 -7.19 -23.41 19.66
CA LYS A 217 -8.44 -23.76 20.31
C LYS A 217 -9.45 -22.62 20.14
N THR A 218 -10.65 -22.97 19.70
CA THR A 218 -11.77 -22.04 19.58
C THR A 218 -12.61 -22.04 20.86
N PRO A 219 -13.02 -20.87 21.36
CA PRO A 219 -14.02 -20.81 22.42
C PRO A 219 -15.42 -21.20 21.90
N ASP A 220 -16.34 -21.51 22.81
CA ASP A 220 -17.77 -21.77 22.55
C ASP A 220 -18.62 -20.79 23.38
N TYR A 221 -18.42 -19.48 23.15
CA TYR A 221 -19.19 -18.47 23.84
C TYR A 221 -20.66 -18.49 23.40
N LYS A 222 -21.58 -18.41 24.37
CA LYS A 222 -23.02 -18.43 24.11
C LYS A 222 -23.56 -17.05 23.77
N HIS A 223 -23.00 -16.00 24.38
CA HIS A 223 -23.47 -14.64 24.18
C HIS A 223 -23.31 -14.19 22.72
N ILE A 224 -24.36 -13.59 22.15
CA ILE A 224 -24.42 -13.21 20.73
C ILE A 224 -23.25 -12.32 20.31
N ASP A 225 -22.88 -11.37 21.17
CA ASP A 225 -21.75 -10.47 20.94
C ASP A 225 -20.38 -11.16 20.95
N LEU A 226 -20.26 -12.36 21.50
CA LEU A 226 -19.00 -13.11 21.53
C LEU A 226 -18.91 -14.15 20.41
N GLN A 227 -19.99 -14.38 19.66
CA GLN A 227 -19.98 -15.40 18.61
C GLN A 227 -19.02 -15.09 17.46
N LEU A 228 -18.72 -13.81 17.18
CA LEU A 228 -17.76 -13.44 16.13
C LEU A 228 -16.34 -13.97 16.40
N ILE A 229 -16.02 -14.29 17.67
CA ILE A 229 -14.71 -14.81 18.08
C ILE A 229 -14.72 -16.35 18.31
N ASN A 230 -15.82 -17.04 18.01
CA ASN A 230 -15.96 -18.50 18.13
C ASN A 230 -15.44 -19.25 16.88
N ASN A 231 -14.40 -18.75 16.22
CA ASN A 231 -13.81 -19.43 15.06
C ASN A 231 -12.29 -19.30 15.06
N GLU A 232 -11.63 -20.26 14.41
CA GLU A 232 -10.16 -20.35 14.44
C GLU A 232 -9.49 -19.08 13.88
N GLN A 233 -10.03 -18.53 12.79
CA GLN A 233 -9.46 -17.36 12.12
C GLN A 233 -9.57 -16.09 12.98
N SER A 234 -10.67 -15.89 13.70
CA SER A 234 -10.82 -14.80 14.66
C SER A 234 -9.82 -14.94 15.82
N GLN A 235 -9.58 -16.15 16.31
CA GLN A 235 -8.61 -16.41 17.37
C GLN A 235 -7.17 -16.18 16.88
N LEU A 236 -6.86 -16.62 15.66
CA LEU A 236 -5.58 -16.33 15.01
C LEU A 236 -5.36 -14.82 14.82
N PHE A 237 -6.41 -14.10 14.44
CA PHE A 237 -6.36 -12.66 14.27
C PHE A 237 -6.05 -11.93 15.59
N LEU A 238 -6.77 -12.27 16.66
CA LEU A 238 -6.57 -11.64 17.97
C LEU A 238 -5.24 -11.99 18.61
N THR A 239 -4.80 -13.24 18.49
CA THR A 239 -3.48 -13.67 18.97
C THR A 239 -2.35 -12.98 18.20
N THR A 240 -2.52 -12.76 16.89
CA THR A 240 -1.59 -12.01 16.05
C THR A 240 -1.52 -10.54 16.47
N LEU A 241 -2.66 -9.88 16.69
CA LEU A 241 -2.71 -8.51 17.20
C LEU A 241 -2.09 -8.38 18.60
N ALA A 242 -2.36 -9.34 19.49
CA ALA A 242 -1.71 -9.41 20.81
C ALA A 242 -0.19 -9.50 20.67
N HIS A 243 0.32 -10.32 19.74
CA HIS A 243 1.73 -10.43 19.43
C HIS A 243 2.34 -9.12 18.92
N ILE A 244 1.69 -8.46 17.96
CA ILE A 244 2.12 -7.18 17.39
C ILE A 244 2.24 -6.13 18.51
N LEU A 245 1.16 -5.94 19.28
CA LEU A 245 1.09 -4.93 20.34
C LEU A 245 2.10 -5.20 21.46
N LYS A 246 2.42 -6.46 21.76
CA LYS A 246 3.42 -6.82 22.79
C LYS A 246 4.84 -6.41 22.37
N LYS A 247 5.14 -6.46 21.07
CA LYS A 247 6.47 -6.14 20.52
C LYS A 247 6.60 -4.70 20.02
N ILE A 248 5.58 -3.87 20.20
CA ILE A 248 5.50 -2.57 19.55
C ILE A 248 6.70 -1.66 19.83
N ASN A 249 7.30 -1.11 18.78
CA ASN A 249 8.47 -0.23 18.85
C ASN A 249 8.43 0.91 17.81
N GLN A 250 7.36 1.00 17.03
CA GLN A 250 7.16 1.96 15.94
C GLN A 250 5.73 2.48 16.00
N GLU A 251 5.53 3.78 15.79
CA GLU A 251 4.22 4.43 15.96
C GLU A 251 3.20 3.99 14.92
N TYR A 252 3.58 3.90 13.64
CA TYR A 252 2.65 3.51 12.57
C TYR A 252 2.15 2.07 12.71
N VAL A 253 3.02 1.16 13.15
CA VAL A 253 2.62 -0.22 13.51
C VAL A 253 1.57 -0.20 14.62
N LEU A 254 1.68 0.73 15.58
CA LEU A 254 0.75 0.84 16.70
C LEU A 254 -0.59 1.38 16.22
N TYR A 255 -0.58 2.52 15.53
CA TYR A 255 -1.80 3.16 15.04
C TYR A 255 -2.63 2.20 14.21
N ARG A 256 -2.00 1.56 13.22
CA ARG A 256 -2.67 0.62 12.31
C ARG A 256 -3.18 -0.63 13.05
N ALA A 257 -2.39 -1.20 13.97
CA ALA A 257 -2.84 -2.35 14.77
C ALA A 257 -4.03 -2.01 15.68
N LEU A 258 -4.05 -0.83 16.30
CA LEU A 258 -5.17 -0.40 17.14
C LEU A 258 -6.42 -0.14 16.29
N GLU A 259 -6.28 0.48 15.13
CA GLU A 259 -7.38 0.77 14.22
C GLU A 259 -8.03 -0.52 13.70
N VAL A 260 -7.21 -1.47 13.22
CA VAL A 260 -7.68 -2.78 12.76
C VAL A 260 -8.36 -3.57 13.89
N LEU A 261 -7.82 -3.52 15.11
CA LEU A 261 -8.41 -4.18 16.27
C LEU A 261 -9.79 -3.60 16.62
N GLY A 262 -9.89 -2.27 16.70
CA GLY A 262 -11.12 -1.57 17.00
C GLY A 262 -12.22 -1.80 15.96
N GLN A 263 -11.86 -1.71 14.68
CA GLN A 263 -12.77 -1.98 13.57
C GLN A 263 -13.27 -3.42 13.58
N TYR A 264 -12.39 -4.39 13.83
CA TYR A 264 -12.79 -5.80 13.92
C TYR A 264 -13.73 -6.07 15.11
N MET A 265 -13.51 -5.39 16.23
CA MET A 265 -14.30 -5.53 17.46
C MET A 265 -15.49 -4.56 17.53
N GLN A 266 -15.79 -3.82 16.47
CA GLN A 266 -16.76 -2.74 16.50
C GLN A 266 -18.10 -3.18 17.08
N HIS A 267 -18.66 -2.34 17.94
CA HIS A 267 -19.95 -2.56 18.56
C HIS A 267 -20.79 -1.28 18.55
N GLN A 268 -22.07 -1.38 18.21
CA GLN A 268 -22.98 -0.24 18.05
C GLN A 268 -23.11 0.65 19.30
N SER A 269 -22.92 0.07 20.48
CA SER A 269 -23.04 0.79 21.76
C SER A 269 -21.74 1.41 22.25
N ILE A 270 -20.62 1.18 21.53
CA ILE A 270 -19.30 1.70 21.88
C ILE A 270 -18.89 2.75 20.84
N SER A 271 -18.59 3.94 21.33
CA SER A 271 -18.10 5.05 20.50
C SER A 271 -16.60 5.26 20.76
N LEU A 272 -15.89 5.74 19.75
CA LEU A 272 -14.45 5.98 19.85
C LEU A 272 -14.13 7.07 20.89
N GLN A 273 -13.25 6.76 21.84
CA GLN A 273 -12.80 7.67 22.89
C GLN A 273 -11.29 7.93 22.80
N ASN A 274 -10.80 8.86 23.64
CA ASN A 274 -9.39 9.22 23.73
C ASN A 274 -8.69 8.73 25.01
N SER A 275 -9.37 7.95 25.87
CA SER A 275 -8.76 7.28 27.01
C SER A 275 -9.46 5.96 27.33
N ILE A 276 -8.72 5.00 27.91
CA ILE A 276 -9.28 3.72 28.37
C ILE A 276 -10.38 3.94 29.41
N GLU A 277 -10.20 4.89 30.34
CA GLU A 277 -11.18 5.19 31.38
C GLU A 277 -12.55 5.60 30.82
N LYS A 278 -12.58 6.41 29.75
CA LYS A 278 -13.83 6.79 29.09
C LYS A 278 -14.53 5.61 28.43
N ILE A 279 -13.76 4.70 27.84
CA ILE A 279 -14.31 3.46 27.27
C ILE A 279 -14.91 2.61 28.39
N THR A 280 -14.18 2.41 29.48
CA THR A 280 -14.68 1.63 30.64
C THR A 280 -15.94 2.26 31.25
N ASN A 281 -15.99 3.59 31.40
CA ASN A 281 -17.18 4.28 31.91
C ASN A 281 -18.38 4.12 30.96
N GLN A 282 -18.15 4.10 29.65
CA GLN A 282 -19.19 3.81 28.67
C GLN A 282 -19.72 2.38 28.84
N ILE A 283 -18.84 1.38 29.01
CA ILE A 283 -19.21 -0.02 29.23
C ILE A 283 -20.03 -0.18 30.50
N SER A 284 -19.60 0.41 31.62
CA SER A 284 -20.33 0.37 32.90
C SER A 284 -21.72 1.00 32.82
N GLY A 285 -21.93 1.93 31.90
CA GLY A 285 -23.24 2.54 31.63
C GLY A 285 -24.17 1.66 30.77
N LEU A 286 -23.66 0.58 30.17
CA LEU A 286 -24.45 -0.37 29.40
C LEU A 286 -25.09 -1.40 30.32
N SER A 287 -26.37 -1.69 30.09
CA SER A 287 -27.12 -2.75 30.77
C SER A 287 -27.02 -4.10 30.05
N LEU A 288 -25.86 -4.40 29.43
CA LEU A 288 -25.60 -5.67 28.77
C LEU A 288 -25.12 -6.70 29.80
N VAL A 289 -25.83 -7.82 29.92
CA VAL A 289 -25.54 -8.86 30.90
C VAL A 289 -25.28 -10.17 30.17
N ALA A 290 -24.11 -10.76 30.43
CA ALA A 290 -23.75 -12.09 29.95
C ALA A 290 -23.59 -13.07 31.11
N ASN A 291 -24.45 -14.09 31.15
CA ASN A 291 -24.37 -15.13 32.18
C ASN A 291 -23.04 -15.90 32.06
N ASN A 292 -22.20 -15.84 33.10
CA ASN A 292 -20.89 -16.51 33.16
C ASN A 292 -19.87 -16.09 32.07
N GLU A 293 -20.15 -15.05 31.30
CA GLU A 293 -19.31 -14.55 30.20
C GLU A 293 -19.09 -13.02 30.27
N GLN A 294 -19.38 -12.40 31.42
CA GLN A 294 -19.33 -10.95 31.57
C GLN A 294 -17.92 -10.39 31.35
N ASP A 295 -16.88 -11.06 31.87
CA ASP A 295 -15.49 -10.63 31.69
C ASP A 295 -15.10 -10.60 30.20
N GLN A 296 -15.57 -11.58 29.42
CA GLN A 296 -15.34 -11.66 27.98
C GLN A 296 -16.14 -10.59 27.24
N LEU A 297 -17.40 -10.37 27.62
CA LEU A 297 -18.21 -9.31 27.04
C LEU A 297 -17.56 -7.94 27.27
N ASP A 298 -17.15 -7.64 28.49
CA ASP A 298 -16.47 -6.39 28.86
C ASP A 298 -15.14 -6.25 28.12
N ALA A 299 -14.37 -7.33 28.01
CA ALA A 299 -13.12 -7.36 27.24
C ALA A 299 -13.37 -7.02 25.77
N ARG A 300 -14.36 -7.63 25.11
CA ARG A 300 -14.73 -7.30 23.73
C ARG A 300 -15.13 -5.84 23.60
N LEU A 301 -16.02 -5.36 24.47
CA LEU A 301 -16.51 -3.98 24.41
C LEU A 301 -15.39 -2.95 24.63
N LEU A 302 -14.39 -3.27 25.48
CA LEU A 302 -13.20 -2.45 25.63
C LEU A 302 -12.42 -2.39 24.32
N LEU A 303 -12.19 -3.53 23.67
CA LEU A 303 -11.49 -3.59 22.40
C LEU A 303 -12.25 -2.89 21.26
N ALA A 304 -13.58 -2.89 21.29
CA ALA A 304 -14.43 -2.16 20.34
C ALA A 304 -14.18 -0.64 20.34
N GLY A 305 -13.74 -0.09 21.48
CA GLY A 305 -13.42 1.34 21.62
C GLY A 305 -11.97 1.69 21.27
N VAL A 306 -11.10 0.70 21.03
CA VAL A 306 -9.68 0.89 20.76
C VAL A 306 -9.48 1.53 19.39
N ASN A 307 -8.62 2.55 19.33
CA ASN A 307 -8.22 3.22 18.09
C ASN A 307 -6.98 4.09 18.36
N GLU A 308 -6.43 4.72 17.32
CA GLU A 308 -5.22 5.56 17.43
C GLU A 308 -5.36 6.78 18.37
N ARG A 309 -6.58 7.30 18.59
CA ARG A 309 -6.82 8.50 19.45
C ARG A 309 -6.40 8.27 20.90
N LEU A 310 -6.30 7.01 21.32
CA LEU A 310 -5.81 6.63 22.64
C LEU A 310 -4.32 6.94 22.84
N VAL A 311 -3.55 7.06 21.75
CA VAL A 311 -2.08 7.08 21.81
C VAL A 311 -1.45 8.27 21.08
N VAL A 312 -2.13 8.82 20.07
CA VAL A 312 -1.58 9.85 19.18
C VAL A 312 -1.09 11.10 19.91
N SER A 313 -1.87 11.60 20.88
CA SER A 313 -1.52 12.80 21.66
C SER A 313 -0.26 12.58 22.50
N THR A 314 -0.12 11.40 23.10
CA THR A 314 1.02 11.06 23.96
C THR A 314 2.29 10.81 23.14
N ILE A 315 2.16 10.18 21.97
CA ILE A 315 3.30 9.96 21.06
C ILE A 315 3.81 11.31 20.53
N SER A 316 2.91 12.14 20.01
CA SER A 316 3.26 13.46 19.47
C SER A 316 3.88 14.38 20.53
N ALA A 317 3.32 14.42 21.75
CA ALA A 317 3.83 15.26 22.82
C ALA A 317 5.23 14.88 23.32
N HIS A 318 5.66 13.63 23.12
CA HIS A 318 6.91 13.10 23.66
C HIS A 318 7.88 12.57 22.59
N ASN A 319 7.56 12.70 21.30
CA ASN A 319 8.33 12.15 20.17
C ASN A 319 8.78 10.70 20.44
N LEU A 320 7.84 9.86 20.90
CA LEU A 320 8.17 8.52 21.37
C LEU A 320 8.62 7.60 20.24
N THR A 321 9.77 6.96 20.43
CA THR A 321 10.29 5.95 19.50
C THR A 321 10.79 4.71 20.24
N GLY A 322 10.81 3.58 19.55
CA GLY A 322 11.39 2.34 20.07
C GLY A 322 10.69 1.84 21.35
N SER A 323 11.48 1.39 22.32
CA SER A 323 10.96 0.83 23.58
C SER A 323 10.24 1.84 24.48
N ALA A 324 10.45 3.15 24.26
CA ALA A 324 9.80 4.20 25.06
C ALA A 324 8.28 4.23 24.85
N ILE A 325 7.82 3.87 23.65
CA ILE A 325 6.39 3.75 23.30
C ILE A 325 5.68 2.85 24.31
N ARG A 326 6.17 1.63 24.51
CA ARG A 326 5.56 0.66 25.45
C ARG A 326 5.54 1.13 26.89
N LYS A 327 6.64 1.72 27.36
CA LYS A 327 6.77 2.17 28.75
C LYS A 327 5.80 3.32 29.03
N LYS A 328 5.72 4.31 28.14
CA LYS A 328 4.89 5.49 28.35
C LYS A 328 3.40 5.20 28.16
N LEU A 329 3.07 4.31 27.23
CA LEU A 329 1.69 3.91 26.92
C LEU A 329 1.21 2.67 27.68
N ALA A 330 1.90 2.24 28.74
CA ALA A 330 1.52 1.06 29.52
C ALA A 330 0.06 1.13 30.01
N HIS A 331 -0.38 2.32 30.46
CA HIS A 331 -1.75 2.59 30.88
C HIS A 331 -2.82 2.38 29.79
N VAL A 332 -2.43 2.36 28.51
CA VAL A 332 -3.30 2.03 27.37
C VAL A 332 -3.10 0.58 26.92
N LEU A 333 -1.84 0.16 26.77
CA LEU A 333 -1.51 -1.14 26.18
C LEU A 333 -1.77 -2.31 27.12
N GLU A 334 -1.60 -2.16 28.43
CA GLU A 334 -1.83 -3.25 29.39
C GLU A 334 -3.31 -3.65 29.49
N PRO A 335 -4.28 -2.72 29.60
CA PRO A 335 -5.70 -3.06 29.52
C PRO A 335 -6.08 -3.80 28.22
N ILE A 336 -5.56 -3.33 27.07
CA ILE A 336 -5.81 -3.95 25.77
C ILE A 336 -5.23 -5.37 25.71
N GLN A 337 -4.00 -5.57 26.19
CA GLN A 337 -3.37 -6.89 26.27
C GLN A 337 -4.12 -7.83 27.22
N LYS A 338 -4.64 -7.32 28.34
CA LYS A 338 -5.46 -8.09 29.27
C LYS A 338 -6.76 -8.53 28.60
N ALA A 339 -7.46 -7.63 27.90
CA ALA A 339 -8.68 -7.94 27.17
C ALA A 339 -8.43 -8.98 26.07
N LEU A 340 -7.38 -8.80 25.24
CA LEU A 340 -6.99 -9.78 24.24
C LEU A 340 -6.69 -11.15 24.84
N LYS A 341 -6.00 -11.20 25.99
CA LYS A 341 -5.73 -12.45 26.70
C LYS A 341 -7.01 -13.13 27.18
N ILE A 342 -7.98 -12.39 27.71
CA ILE A 342 -9.28 -12.92 28.14
C ILE A 342 -10.00 -13.58 26.96
N LEU A 343 -9.99 -12.95 25.79
CA LEU A 343 -10.72 -13.45 24.61
C LEU A 343 -10.02 -14.59 23.86
N THR A 344 -8.71 -14.76 24.07
CA THR A 344 -7.86 -15.76 23.38
C THR A 344 -7.42 -16.92 24.26
N THR A 345 -7.78 -16.90 25.55
CA THR A 345 -7.60 -18.04 26.44
C THR A 345 -8.95 -18.75 26.53
N PRO A 346 -9.08 -19.98 25.99
CA PRO A 346 -10.33 -20.73 26.02
C PRO A 346 -10.72 -21.20 27.43
#